data_AF-A0A833WCW3-F1
#
_entry.id   AF-A0A833WCW3-F1
#
_cell.length_a   1.000
_cell.length_b   1.000
_cell.length_c   1.000
_cell.angle_alpha   90.00
_cell.angle_beta   90.00
_cell.angle_gamma   90.00
#
_symmetry.space_group_name_H-M   'P 1'
#
loop_
_entity.id
_entity.type
_entity.pdbx_description
1 polymer ?
#
loop_
_entity_poly.entity_id
_entity_poly.type
_entity_poly.pdbx_seq_one_letter_code
_entity_poly.pdbx_strand_id
1 'polypeptide(L)'
;MDFRLNHAINSPSSSSSSSSTPNPPITTTIAAVTTTASAADSDPMQSWWESVSRARSRIHALSSILSDSSPNSSDSSSSSSFSFSSLADSDRPALSLLSSPTAYSLVSSALSSPLSGSGSDPLCQWLYDTYLSSDPHLRLVVLSFLPLLSALYLSRVHSSESPSLAGFEAVLLALYASEIKSRNGKPLLISIPDLSQPSLYHAPRRTTTNNSNSASPVQSRPSVGVLSQPLEPQIAVKSTKRACIVGVALDCYYKQISQMPSWSKLEFCRSVAVWAGQDCSCRREFDKDDEFENCTSFSENGNGNEIEIEGIVEEMGKVEIVRNGENLESKGTRIPLPWELLQPALKILGHCLLAPLNSQDVKDAAAMAVRSLYARATHDLVPQAILATRSLIQLDRRTRAAAKLEAKADAKANASSNSNTPSKAKKPEILLVSK
;
A
#
# COMPACT_ATOMS: atom_id res chain seq x y z
N MET A 1 -21.04 -51.41 -28.13
CA MET A 1 -21.90 -51.69 -29.29
C MET A 1 -22.23 -50.33 -29.91
N ASP A 2 -21.25 -49.64 -30.48
CA ASP A 2 -20.74 -49.82 -31.85
C ASP A 2 -21.87 -49.91 -32.88
N PHE A 3 -22.07 -48.84 -33.65
CA PHE A 3 -21.94 -48.86 -35.11
C PHE A 3 -21.51 -47.48 -35.62
N ARG A 4 -20.42 -47.52 -36.41
CA ARG A 4 -19.76 -46.43 -37.15
C ARG A 4 -20.40 -46.27 -38.54
N LEU A 5 -20.17 -45.11 -39.18
CA LEU A 5 -19.50 -44.92 -40.50
C LEU A 5 -19.56 -43.41 -40.84
N ASN A 6 -18.45 -42.65 -40.93
CA ASN A 6 -17.49 -42.50 -42.07
C ASN A 6 -18.17 -42.07 -43.38
N HIS A 7 -17.69 -41.20 -44.27
CA HIS A 7 -16.48 -40.37 -44.50
C HIS A 7 -16.85 -39.48 -45.73
N ALA A 8 -16.37 -38.24 -45.91
CA ALA A 8 -15.38 -37.84 -46.95
C ALA A 8 -15.57 -36.31 -47.15
N ILE A 9 -14.59 -35.43 -46.91
CA ILE A 9 -13.41 -35.08 -47.73
C ILE A 9 -13.79 -34.59 -49.13
N ASN A 10 -13.66 -33.28 -49.38
CA ASN A 10 -12.88 -32.71 -50.50
C ASN A 10 -12.95 -31.17 -50.52
N SER A 11 -11.81 -30.54 -50.21
CA SER A 11 -11.40 -29.25 -50.80
C SER A 11 -10.70 -29.53 -52.14
N PRO A 12 -10.64 -28.55 -53.05
CA PRO A 12 -9.32 -28.13 -53.51
C PRO A 12 -9.17 -26.60 -53.72
N SER A 13 -7.92 -26.23 -53.91
CA SER A 13 -7.27 -24.92 -53.82
C SER A 13 -7.31 -24.06 -55.10
N SER A 14 -7.04 -22.75 -54.92
CA SER A 14 -6.28 -21.76 -55.75
C SER A 14 -6.49 -21.71 -57.28
N SER A 15 -6.67 -20.56 -57.95
CA SER A 15 -5.66 -19.50 -58.16
C SER A 15 -6.21 -18.37 -59.08
N SER A 16 -5.79 -17.13 -58.78
CA SER A 16 -5.39 -15.99 -59.64
C SER A 16 -5.90 -15.82 -61.09
N SER A 17 -6.47 -14.65 -61.43
CA SER A 17 -6.02 -13.81 -62.58
C SER A 17 -6.57 -12.37 -62.52
N SER A 18 -5.69 -11.44 -62.92
CA SER A 18 -5.80 -9.99 -62.99
C SER A 18 -6.43 -9.47 -64.29
N SER A 19 -7.12 -8.32 -64.25
CA SER A 19 -7.27 -7.43 -65.41
C SER A 19 -7.30 -5.95 -65.01
N SER A 20 -6.37 -5.20 -65.60
CA SER A 20 -6.14 -3.76 -65.54
C SER A 20 -6.99 -2.99 -66.58
N THR A 21 -7.51 -1.77 -66.27
CA THR A 21 -7.11 -0.44 -66.80
C THR A 21 -8.37 0.51 -66.80
N PRO A 22 -8.33 1.84 -67.09
CA PRO A 22 -8.38 2.88 -66.06
C PRO A 22 -9.40 4.05 -66.31
N ASN A 23 -9.46 4.99 -65.36
CA ASN A 23 -9.76 6.45 -65.50
C ASN A 23 -11.23 6.99 -65.38
N PRO A 24 -11.40 8.28 -64.95
CA PRO A 24 -12.16 8.68 -63.74
C PRO A 24 -13.24 9.78 -64.03
N PRO A 25 -13.55 10.74 -63.13
CA PRO A 25 -14.24 10.68 -61.82
C PRO A 25 -15.58 11.49 -61.83
N ILE A 26 -16.43 11.33 -60.81
CA ILE A 26 -17.28 12.42 -60.22
C ILE A 26 -17.73 12.03 -58.81
N THR A 27 -17.25 12.82 -57.85
CA THR A 27 -17.86 13.35 -56.61
C THR A 27 -19.14 12.70 -56.03
N THR A 28 -19.10 12.23 -54.77
CA THR A 28 -19.49 12.96 -53.53
C THR A 28 -20.00 11.99 -52.43
N THR A 29 -19.49 12.19 -51.20
CA THR A 29 -20.15 11.93 -49.90
C THR A 29 -20.46 10.49 -49.44
N ILE A 30 -19.65 9.99 -48.49
CA ILE A 30 -19.97 9.74 -47.06
C ILE A 30 -18.83 8.88 -46.50
N ALA A 31 -17.91 9.49 -45.74
CA ALA A 31 -16.83 8.77 -45.07
C ALA A 31 -17.23 8.50 -43.61
N ALA A 32 -17.50 7.23 -43.33
CA ALA A 32 -17.52 6.67 -41.99
C ALA A 32 -16.12 6.79 -41.38
N VAL A 33 -16.01 7.53 -40.27
CA VAL A 33 -14.78 7.59 -39.48
C VAL A 33 -14.69 6.31 -38.66
N THR A 34 -14.12 5.28 -39.27
CA THR A 34 -13.59 4.12 -38.56
C THR A 34 -12.25 4.54 -37.97
N THR A 35 -12.21 4.90 -36.69
CA THR A 35 -10.96 5.05 -35.93
C THR A 35 -10.32 3.68 -35.74
N THR A 36 -9.65 3.18 -36.76
CA THR A 36 -8.58 2.20 -36.58
C THR A 36 -7.45 2.92 -35.85
N ALA A 37 -7.32 2.66 -34.55
CA ALA A 37 -6.16 3.06 -33.76
C ALA A 37 -4.93 2.34 -34.31
N SER A 38 -4.29 2.96 -35.30
CA SER A 38 -2.90 2.71 -35.63
C SER A 38 -2.07 3.08 -34.41
N ALA A 39 -1.42 2.09 -33.81
CA ALA A 39 -0.31 2.29 -32.89
C ALA A 39 0.82 2.99 -33.67
N ALA A 40 0.70 4.31 -33.80
CA ALA A 40 1.71 5.16 -34.38
C ALA A 40 2.75 5.46 -33.30
N ASP A 41 3.99 5.18 -33.65
CA ASP A 41 5.24 5.64 -33.08
C ASP A 41 5.11 7.07 -32.49
N SER A 42 4.75 7.16 -31.21
CA SER A 42 4.58 8.45 -30.52
C SER A 42 5.96 8.94 -30.11
N ASP A 43 6.39 10.11 -30.61
CA ASP A 43 7.62 10.77 -30.17
C ASP A 43 7.63 10.83 -28.63
N PRO A 44 8.63 10.22 -27.95
CA PRO A 44 8.75 10.26 -26.50
C PRO A 44 8.71 11.67 -25.93
N MET A 45 9.23 12.66 -26.66
CA MET A 45 9.22 14.06 -26.25
C MET A 45 7.81 14.65 -26.27
N GLN A 46 6.99 14.26 -27.25
CA GLN A 46 5.59 14.70 -27.35
C GLN A 46 4.72 14.06 -26.27
N SER A 47 4.89 12.75 -26.01
CA SER A 47 4.22 12.08 -24.90
C SER A 47 4.59 12.70 -23.54
N TRP A 48 5.84 13.13 -23.38
CA TRP A 48 6.28 13.82 -22.16
C TRP A 48 5.61 15.17 -21.99
N TRP A 49 5.61 16.03 -23.02
CA TRP A 49 4.95 17.34 -22.96
C TRP A 49 3.44 17.24 -22.73
N GLU A 50 2.77 16.24 -23.31
CA GLU A 50 1.35 15.97 -23.03
C GLU A 50 1.10 15.62 -21.56
N SER A 51 1.99 14.82 -20.95
CA SER A 51 1.92 14.48 -19.53
C SER A 51 2.09 15.73 -18.65
N VAL A 52 3.09 16.57 -18.96
CA VAL A 52 3.36 17.82 -18.22
C VAL A 52 2.18 18.78 -18.34
N SER A 53 1.66 18.99 -19.56
CA SER A 53 0.50 19.87 -19.83
C SER A 53 -0.75 19.39 -19.09
N ARG A 54 -1.01 18.07 -19.10
CA ARG A 54 -2.13 17.46 -18.36
C ARG A 54 -1.98 17.61 -16.84
N ALA A 55 -0.76 17.45 -16.31
CA ALA A 55 -0.52 17.64 -14.88
C ALA A 55 -0.67 19.11 -14.47
N ARG A 56 -0.21 20.06 -15.29
CA ARG A 56 -0.44 21.50 -15.07
C ARG A 56 -1.91 21.85 -15.02
N SER A 57 -2.70 21.40 -16.00
CA SER A 57 -4.13 21.69 -16.03
C SER A 57 -4.87 21.12 -14.80
N ARG A 58 -4.50 19.92 -14.34
CA ARG A 58 -5.03 19.34 -13.10
C ARG A 58 -4.64 20.14 -11.86
N ILE A 59 -3.40 20.63 -11.75
CA ILE A 59 -2.97 21.46 -10.62
C ILE A 59 -3.71 22.80 -10.58
N HIS A 60 -3.90 23.46 -11.73
CA HIS A 60 -4.68 24.69 -11.77
C HIS A 60 -6.15 24.46 -11.42
N ALA A 61 -6.75 23.35 -11.88
CA ALA A 61 -8.10 22.97 -11.49
C ALA A 61 -8.20 22.74 -9.97
N LEU A 62 -7.22 22.08 -9.36
CA LEU A 62 -7.15 21.88 -7.91
C LEU A 62 -7.07 23.22 -7.17
N SER A 63 -6.23 24.14 -7.66
CA SER A 63 -6.10 25.48 -7.09
C SER A 63 -7.43 26.23 -7.07
N SER A 64 -8.19 26.19 -8.17
CA SER A 64 -9.51 26.84 -8.25
C SER A 64 -10.48 26.29 -7.21
N ILE A 65 -10.52 24.97 -7.05
CA ILE A 65 -11.42 24.29 -6.10
C ILE A 65 -11.08 24.69 -4.66
N LEU A 66 -9.79 24.75 -4.31
CA LEU A 66 -9.36 25.08 -2.96
C LEU A 66 -9.53 26.56 -2.62
N SER A 67 -9.36 27.46 -3.60
CA SER A 67 -9.63 28.89 -3.43
C SER A 67 -11.09 29.18 -3.12
N ASP A 68 -12.04 28.47 -3.75
CA ASP A 68 -13.48 28.63 -3.50
C ASP A 68 -13.91 28.07 -2.13
N SER A 69 -13.17 27.11 -1.59
CA SER A 69 -13.48 26.44 -0.32
C SER A 69 -13.02 27.19 0.93
N SER A 70 -12.24 28.28 0.78
CA SER A 70 -11.76 29.09 1.90
C SER A 70 -12.67 30.31 2.08
N PRO A 71 -13.57 30.33 3.09
CA PRO A 71 -14.36 31.53 3.38
C PRO A 71 -13.44 32.61 3.95
N ASN A 72 -13.33 33.74 3.25
CA ASN A 72 -12.82 35.05 3.70
C ASN A 72 -12.32 35.13 5.16
N SER A 73 -11.10 34.67 5.44
CA SER A 73 -10.38 35.04 6.64
C SER A 73 -9.54 36.28 6.33
N SER A 74 -10.11 37.45 6.59
CA SER A 74 -9.46 38.76 6.53
C SER A 74 -8.45 38.95 7.67
N ASP A 75 -7.57 37.98 7.91
CA ASP A 75 -6.44 38.10 8.84
C ASP A 75 -5.14 37.94 8.05
N SER A 76 -4.78 39.03 7.39
CA SER A 76 -3.47 39.27 6.82
C SER A 76 -2.45 39.46 7.95
N SER A 77 -1.83 38.37 8.42
CA SER A 77 -0.49 38.46 9.01
C SER A 77 0.26 37.13 8.92
N SER A 78 1.35 37.17 8.15
CA SER A 78 2.48 36.22 8.18
C SER A 78 2.18 34.73 7.93
N SER A 79 1.97 34.38 6.66
CA SER A 79 2.38 33.08 6.12
C SER A 79 2.63 33.25 4.63
N SER A 80 3.80 32.85 4.15
CA SER A 80 4.15 32.84 2.73
C SER A 80 3.00 32.24 1.91
N SER A 81 2.32 33.06 1.11
CA SER A 81 1.16 32.63 0.32
C SER A 81 1.61 31.49 -0.61
N PHE A 82 1.26 30.26 -0.24
CA PHE A 82 1.57 29.09 -1.03
C PHE A 82 0.75 29.14 -2.32
N SER A 83 1.43 29.15 -3.46
CA SER A 83 0.79 29.21 -4.77
C SER A 83 0.96 27.88 -5.50
N PHE A 84 -0.15 27.25 -5.88
CA PHE A 84 -0.15 26.05 -6.73
C PHE A 84 0.48 26.31 -8.10
N SER A 85 0.54 27.56 -8.57
CA SER A 85 1.16 27.91 -9.84
C SER A 85 2.65 27.57 -9.88
N SER A 86 3.38 27.72 -8.77
CA SER A 86 4.81 27.36 -8.73
C SER A 86 5.04 25.85 -8.89
N LEU A 87 4.11 25.01 -8.39
CA LEU A 87 4.14 23.57 -8.60
C LEU A 87 3.81 23.21 -10.05
N ALA A 88 2.83 23.89 -10.63
CA ALA A 88 2.45 23.70 -12.04
C ALA A 88 3.61 24.05 -12.99
N ASP A 89 4.32 25.15 -12.72
CA ASP A 89 5.41 25.63 -13.58
C ASP A 89 6.67 24.75 -13.53
N SER A 90 6.79 23.85 -12.55
CA SER A 90 7.92 22.92 -12.46
C SER A 90 8.03 21.98 -13.67
N ASP A 91 9.21 21.39 -13.87
CA ASP A 91 9.48 20.41 -14.94
C ASP A 91 8.70 19.10 -14.76
N ARG A 92 8.36 18.77 -13.50
CA ARG A 92 7.61 17.56 -13.12
C ARG A 92 6.45 17.93 -12.18
N PRO A 93 5.40 18.58 -12.70
CA PRO A 93 4.30 19.12 -11.90
C PRO A 93 3.64 18.09 -10.97
N ALA A 94 3.36 16.88 -11.46
CA ALA A 94 2.72 15.84 -10.65
C ALA A 94 3.60 15.36 -9.47
N LEU A 95 4.90 15.22 -9.69
CA LEU A 95 5.84 14.84 -8.62
C LEU A 95 6.08 15.99 -7.64
N SER A 96 6.16 17.23 -8.15
CA SER A 96 6.25 18.43 -7.32
C SER A 96 5.05 18.51 -6.36
N LEU A 97 3.83 18.30 -6.87
CA LEU A 97 2.61 18.20 -6.08
C LEU A 97 2.67 17.07 -5.05
N LEU A 98 3.10 15.86 -5.45
CA LEU A 98 3.23 14.70 -4.55
C LEU A 98 4.20 14.96 -3.38
N SER A 99 5.27 15.71 -3.64
CA SER A 99 6.31 16.00 -2.66
C SER A 99 6.00 17.19 -1.74
N SER A 100 5.00 18.00 -2.06
CA SER A 100 4.70 19.26 -1.36
C SER A 100 3.87 19.03 -0.08
N PRO A 101 4.42 19.30 1.12
CA PRO A 101 3.68 19.14 2.37
C PRO A 101 2.56 20.18 2.55
N THR A 102 2.75 21.38 1.99
CA THR A 102 1.76 22.48 2.03
C THR A 102 0.56 22.19 1.13
N ALA A 103 0.79 21.62 -0.05
CA ALA A 103 -0.31 21.12 -0.88
C ALA A 103 -1.11 20.04 -0.16
N TYR A 104 -0.41 19.10 0.50
CA TYR A 104 -1.04 18.06 1.30
C TYR A 104 -1.90 18.64 2.44
N SER A 105 -1.41 19.62 3.20
CA SER A 105 -2.19 20.20 4.32
C SER A 105 -3.48 20.87 3.86
N LEU A 106 -3.45 21.56 2.71
CA LEU A 106 -4.64 22.21 2.15
C LEU A 106 -5.67 21.19 1.67
N VAL A 107 -5.23 20.19 0.89
CA VAL A 107 -6.12 19.14 0.37
C VAL A 107 -6.67 18.27 1.50
N SER A 108 -5.84 17.91 2.47
CA SER A 108 -6.27 17.10 3.62
C SER A 108 -7.26 17.83 4.52
N SER A 109 -7.07 19.14 4.73
CA SER A 109 -8.04 19.98 5.44
C SER A 109 -9.39 20.03 4.71
N ALA A 110 -9.37 20.23 3.38
CA ALA A 110 -10.58 20.24 2.57
C ALA A 110 -11.33 18.89 2.62
N LEU A 111 -10.63 17.75 2.49
CA LEU A 111 -11.23 16.41 2.60
C LEU A 111 -11.78 16.11 4.01
N SER A 112 -11.12 16.65 5.04
CA SER A 112 -11.50 16.44 6.44
C SER A 112 -12.73 17.24 6.85
N SER A 113 -13.15 18.23 6.05
CA SER A 113 -14.41 18.95 6.25
C SER A 113 -15.61 17.97 6.36
N PRO A 114 -16.54 18.18 7.31
CA PRO A 114 -17.68 17.27 7.52
C PRO A 114 -18.60 17.17 6.30
N LEU A 115 -18.60 18.17 5.41
CA LEU A 115 -19.41 18.21 4.18
C LEU A 115 -18.72 17.54 2.97
N SER A 116 -17.44 17.17 3.10
CA SER A 116 -16.69 16.54 2.01
C SER A 116 -17.06 15.06 1.87
N GLY A 117 -17.04 14.58 0.62
CA GLY A 117 -17.39 13.21 0.26
C GLY A 117 -18.71 13.06 -0.48
N SER A 118 -19.48 14.15 -0.64
CA SER A 118 -20.72 14.14 -1.43
C SER A 118 -20.47 13.95 -2.92
N GLY A 119 -21.48 13.46 -3.66
CA GLY A 119 -21.36 13.29 -5.12
C GLY A 119 -21.17 14.60 -5.89
N SER A 120 -21.51 15.74 -5.28
CA SER A 120 -21.29 17.07 -5.83
C SER A 120 -19.98 17.72 -5.36
N ASP A 121 -19.16 17.02 -4.56
CA ASP A 121 -17.89 17.54 -4.05
C ASP A 121 -16.88 17.66 -5.21
N PRO A 122 -16.48 18.90 -5.60
CA PRO A 122 -15.56 19.10 -6.71
C PRO A 122 -14.18 18.50 -6.44
N LEU A 123 -13.77 18.35 -5.19
CA LEU A 123 -12.50 17.72 -4.84
C LEU A 123 -12.54 16.20 -5.06
N CYS A 124 -13.67 15.56 -4.75
CA CYS A 124 -13.89 14.15 -5.07
C CYS A 124 -13.90 13.91 -6.59
N GLN A 125 -14.58 14.79 -7.34
CA GLN A 125 -14.58 14.76 -8.80
C GLN A 125 -13.16 14.94 -9.36
N TRP A 126 -12.38 15.89 -8.81
CA TRP A 126 -10.99 16.10 -9.20
C TRP A 126 -10.13 14.86 -8.96
N LEU A 127 -10.25 14.21 -7.80
CA LEU A 127 -9.53 12.97 -7.49
C LEU A 127 -9.90 11.84 -8.46
N TYR A 128 -11.19 11.67 -8.74
CA TYR A 128 -11.70 10.69 -9.69
C TYR A 128 -11.12 10.90 -11.10
N ASP A 129 -11.27 12.11 -11.64
CA ASP A 129 -10.80 12.44 -12.99
C ASP A 129 -9.27 12.42 -13.11
N THR A 130 -8.56 12.77 -12.04
CA THR A 130 -7.10 12.73 -11.98
C THR A 130 -6.61 11.28 -11.98
N TYR A 131 -7.29 10.36 -11.29
CA TYR A 131 -6.94 8.95 -11.30
C TYR A 131 -7.18 8.29 -12.66
N LEU A 132 -8.25 8.67 -13.36
CA LEU A 132 -8.55 8.17 -14.70
C LEU A 132 -7.58 8.67 -15.78
N SER A 133 -6.75 9.67 -15.48
CA SER A 133 -5.65 10.11 -16.35
C SER A 133 -4.76 8.93 -16.75
N SER A 134 -4.16 9.00 -17.94
CA SER A 134 -3.13 8.03 -18.38
C SER A 134 -1.76 8.25 -17.71
N ASP A 135 -1.54 9.42 -17.10
CA ASP A 135 -0.27 9.77 -16.46
C ASP A 135 -0.08 8.98 -15.13
N PRO A 136 0.96 8.14 -15.02
CA PRO A 136 1.22 7.38 -13.79
C PRO A 136 1.53 8.28 -12.59
N HIS A 137 2.16 9.44 -12.77
CA HIS A 137 2.51 10.32 -11.66
C HIS A 137 1.27 11.00 -11.06
N LEU A 138 0.29 11.38 -11.90
CA LEU A 138 -1.00 11.88 -11.43
C LEU A 138 -1.79 10.80 -10.67
N ARG A 139 -1.71 9.54 -11.11
CA ARG A 139 -2.29 8.42 -10.35
C ARG A 139 -1.62 8.25 -8.99
N LEU A 140 -0.30 8.42 -8.90
CA LEU A 140 0.42 8.38 -7.62
C LEU A 140 -0.05 9.50 -6.67
N VAL A 141 -0.33 10.70 -7.18
CA VAL A 141 -0.92 11.79 -6.38
C VAL A 141 -2.26 11.37 -5.79
N VAL A 142 -3.16 10.74 -6.56
CA VAL A 142 -4.43 10.28 -5.99
C VAL A 142 -4.23 9.16 -4.96
N LEU A 143 -3.32 8.22 -5.26
CA LEU A 143 -3.01 7.12 -4.35
C LEU A 143 -2.42 7.61 -3.02
N SER A 144 -1.65 8.70 -2.99
CA SER A 144 -1.10 9.22 -1.74
C SER A 144 -2.15 9.82 -0.79
N PHE A 145 -3.32 10.24 -1.30
CA PHE A 145 -4.47 10.63 -0.47
C PHE A 145 -5.36 9.45 -0.06
N LEU A 146 -5.10 8.24 -0.58
CA LEU A 146 -5.94 7.08 -0.31
C LEU A 146 -6.01 6.66 1.17
N PRO A 147 -4.92 6.72 1.96
CA PRO A 147 -5.01 6.49 3.41
C PRO A 147 -6.03 7.39 4.09
N LEU A 148 -5.97 8.69 3.80
CA LEU A 148 -6.88 9.69 4.36
C LEU A 148 -8.32 9.46 3.88
N LEU A 149 -8.52 9.27 2.58
CA LEU A 149 -9.84 8.98 2.00
C LEU A 149 -10.47 7.73 2.64
N SER A 150 -9.68 6.66 2.81
CA SER A 150 -10.14 5.41 3.42
C SER A 150 -10.54 5.65 4.88
N ALA A 151 -9.74 6.42 5.62
CA ALA A 151 -10.01 6.73 7.02
C ALA A 151 -11.28 7.54 7.20
N LEU A 152 -11.45 8.60 6.41
CA LEU A 152 -12.63 9.46 6.43
C LEU A 152 -13.88 8.70 5.99
N TYR A 153 -13.79 7.96 4.88
CA TYR A 153 -14.91 7.16 4.38
C TYR A 153 -15.37 6.11 5.41
N LEU A 154 -14.43 5.30 5.92
CA LEU A 154 -14.77 4.26 6.89
C LEU A 154 -15.29 4.84 8.21
N SER A 155 -14.76 5.97 8.68
CA SER A 155 -15.25 6.61 9.90
C SER A 155 -16.66 7.18 9.72
N ARG A 156 -16.91 7.90 8.60
CA ARG A 156 -18.20 8.54 8.33
C ARG A 156 -19.31 7.53 8.03
N VAL A 157 -19.00 6.45 7.32
CA VAL A 157 -19.96 5.36 7.03
C VAL A 157 -20.57 4.76 8.29
N HIS A 158 -19.83 4.73 9.39
CA HIS A 158 -20.29 4.17 10.66
C HIS A 158 -20.81 5.24 11.64
N SER A 159 -20.88 6.51 11.20
CA SER A 159 -21.43 7.62 11.97
C SER A 159 -22.91 7.81 11.64
N SER A 160 -23.73 8.13 12.65
CA SER A 160 -25.19 8.25 12.52
C SER A 160 -25.66 9.47 11.72
N GLU A 161 -24.82 10.51 11.60
CA GLU A 161 -25.14 11.77 10.90
C GLU A 161 -24.26 11.98 9.65
N SER A 162 -24.06 10.94 8.84
CA SER A 162 -23.21 11.06 7.66
C SER A 162 -23.95 11.72 6.48
N PRO A 163 -23.38 12.76 5.85
CA PRO A 163 -23.85 13.20 4.54
C PRO A 163 -23.62 12.11 3.50
N SER A 164 -24.15 12.30 2.29
CA SER A 164 -23.87 11.42 1.15
C SER A 164 -22.35 11.25 0.99
N LEU A 165 -21.88 10.00 0.91
CA LEU A 165 -20.47 9.64 0.68
C LEU A 165 -20.19 9.22 -0.77
N ALA A 166 -21.12 9.53 -1.69
CA ALA A 166 -21.08 9.09 -3.08
C ALA A 166 -19.81 9.54 -3.83
N GLY A 167 -19.24 10.70 -3.48
CA GLY A 167 -17.98 11.19 -4.05
C GLY A 167 -16.79 10.33 -3.65
N PHE A 168 -16.66 9.98 -2.36
CA PHE A 168 -15.63 9.05 -1.90
C PHE A 168 -15.81 7.65 -2.50
N GLU A 169 -17.06 7.18 -2.56
CA GLU A 169 -17.38 5.89 -3.17
C GLU A 169 -17.02 5.84 -4.66
N ALA A 170 -17.24 6.92 -5.41
CA ALA A 170 -16.85 7.02 -6.80
C ALA A 170 -15.33 6.87 -7.00
N VAL A 171 -14.52 7.54 -6.17
CA VAL A 171 -13.04 7.43 -6.23
C VAL A 171 -12.59 6.00 -5.89
N LEU A 172 -13.15 5.40 -4.82
CA LEU A 172 -12.83 4.03 -4.41
C LEU A 172 -13.26 3.00 -5.46
N LEU A 173 -14.41 3.19 -6.11
CA LEU A 173 -14.87 2.35 -7.21
C LEU A 173 -14.00 2.50 -8.45
N ALA A 174 -13.49 3.69 -8.77
CA ALA A 174 -12.56 3.89 -9.88
C ALA A 174 -11.26 3.10 -9.68
N LEU A 175 -10.70 3.14 -8.47
CA LEU A 175 -9.54 2.35 -8.06
C LEU A 175 -9.83 0.85 -8.19
N TYR A 176 -10.97 0.40 -7.65
CA TYR A 176 -11.40 -0.99 -7.72
C TYR A 176 -11.60 -1.48 -9.16
N ALA A 177 -12.28 -0.70 -9.99
CA ALA A 177 -12.53 -1.01 -11.40
C ALA A 177 -11.23 -1.10 -12.22
N SER A 178 -10.25 -0.24 -11.92
CA SER A 178 -8.94 -0.30 -12.56
C SER A 178 -8.22 -1.61 -12.23
N GLU A 179 -8.35 -2.11 -11.00
CA GLU A 179 -7.74 -3.37 -10.58
C GLU A 179 -8.48 -4.57 -11.16
N ILE A 180 -9.80 -4.53 -11.29
CA ILE A 180 -10.54 -5.57 -12.03
C ILE A 180 -10.03 -5.67 -13.47
N LYS A 181 -9.89 -4.51 -14.13
CA LYS A 181 -9.37 -4.45 -15.50
C LYS A 181 -7.94 -4.99 -15.59
N SER A 182 -7.09 -4.71 -14.59
CA SER A 182 -5.72 -5.24 -14.54
C SER A 182 -5.68 -6.75 -14.36
N ARG A 183 -6.59 -7.31 -13.56
CA ARG A 183 -6.70 -8.76 -13.31
C ARG A 183 -7.37 -9.53 -14.43
N ASN A 184 -8.18 -8.88 -15.27
CA ASN A 184 -8.89 -9.48 -16.40
C ASN A 184 -9.65 -10.77 -16.01
N GLY A 185 -10.35 -10.73 -14.86
CA GLY A 185 -11.13 -11.86 -14.33
C GLY A 185 -10.29 -13.01 -13.74
N LYS A 186 -8.96 -12.87 -13.64
CA LYS A 186 -8.07 -13.91 -13.09
C LYS A 186 -7.84 -13.72 -11.58
N PRO A 187 -7.66 -14.82 -10.83
CA PRO A 187 -7.20 -14.74 -9.45
C PRO A 187 -5.75 -14.27 -9.39
N LEU A 188 -5.36 -13.68 -8.27
CA LEU A 188 -3.95 -13.37 -7.99
C LEU A 188 -3.28 -14.62 -7.44
N LEU A 189 -2.35 -15.19 -8.21
CA LEU A 189 -1.65 -16.43 -7.87
C LEU A 189 -0.19 -16.12 -7.48
N ILE A 190 0.35 -16.91 -6.56
CA ILE A 190 1.77 -16.88 -6.18
C ILE A 190 2.36 -18.30 -6.29
N SER A 191 3.54 -18.42 -6.89
CA SER A 191 4.30 -19.66 -6.87
C SER A 191 5.00 -19.78 -5.52
N ILE A 192 4.71 -20.84 -4.78
CA ILE A 192 5.34 -21.11 -3.48
C ILE A 192 6.72 -21.73 -3.77
N PRO A 193 7.83 -21.09 -3.34
CA PRO A 193 9.15 -21.65 -3.53
C PRO A 193 9.30 -22.99 -2.77
N ASP A 194 9.93 -23.96 -3.43
CA ASP A 194 10.23 -25.28 -2.86
C ASP A 194 11.76 -25.50 -2.88
N LEU A 195 12.34 -25.82 -1.73
CA LEU A 195 13.78 -26.11 -1.59
C LEU A 195 14.19 -27.42 -2.27
N SER A 196 13.23 -28.29 -2.61
CA SER A 196 13.47 -29.50 -3.40
C SER A 196 13.79 -29.18 -4.87
N GLN A 197 13.47 -27.96 -5.32
CA GLN A 197 13.67 -27.50 -6.69
C GLN A 197 14.86 -26.52 -6.79
N PRO A 198 15.61 -26.55 -7.90
CA PRO A 198 16.63 -25.54 -8.16
C PRO A 198 15.99 -24.15 -8.29
N SER A 199 16.65 -23.17 -7.73
CA SER A 199 16.25 -21.76 -7.75
C SER A 199 17.47 -20.87 -7.99
N LEU A 200 17.24 -19.57 -8.19
CA LEU A 200 18.30 -18.59 -8.38
C LEU A 200 19.35 -18.59 -7.25
N TYR A 201 18.93 -18.93 -6.02
CA TYR A 201 19.78 -18.86 -4.83
C TYR A 201 20.22 -20.23 -4.27
N HIS A 202 19.65 -21.33 -4.77
CA HIS A 202 19.86 -22.65 -4.19
C HIS A 202 19.74 -23.77 -5.22
N ALA A 203 20.67 -24.72 -5.17
CA ALA A 203 20.59 -25.98 -5.91
C ALA A 203 20.41 -27.15 -4.92
N PRO A 204 19.35 -27.97 -5.06
CA PRO A 204 19.11 -29.12 -4.19
C PRO A 204 20.29 -30.08 -4.19
N ARG A 205 20.71 -30.51 -2.99
CA ARG A 205 21.67 -31.61 -2.86
C ARG A 205 21.02 -32.89 -3.37
N ARG A 206 21.55 -33.46 -4.46
CA ARG A 206 21.18 -34.81 -4.91
C ARG A 206 21.59 -35.78 -3.81
N THR A 207 20.63 -36.34 -3.07
CA THR A 207 20.90 -37.51 -2.24
C THR A 207 21.24 -38.65 -3.18
N THR A 208 22.51 -39.05 -3.20
CA THR A 208 22.98 -40.28 -3.85
C THR A 208 22.44 -41.48 -3.08
N THR A 209 21.15 -41.72 -3.16
CA THR A 209 20.59 -43.01 -2.76
C THR A 209 20.83 -43.92 -3.95
N ASN A 210 21.83 -44.81 -3.81
CA ASN A 210 22.09 -45.93 -4.72
C ASN A 210 20.92 -46.94 -4.66
N ASN A 211 19.73 -46.53 -5.11
CA ASN A 211 18.68 -47.44 -5.49
C ASN A 211 18.32 -47.14 -6.95
N SER A 212 19.10 -47.75 -7.83
CA SER A 212 18.70 -48.09 -9.18
C SER A 212 17.44 -48.94 -9.10
N ASN A 213 16.27 -48.31 -9.12
CA ASN A 213 14.98 -48.84 -9.65
C ASN A 213 13.81 -47.90 -9.28
N SER A 214 13.82 -46.68 -9.81
CA SER A 214 12.59 -45.92 -10.09
C SER A 214 12.93 -44.76 -11.02
N ALA A 215 12.93 -45.05 -12.33
CA ALA A 215 13.10 -44.08 -13.38
C ALA A 215 11.82 -43.23 -13.52
N SER A 216 11.72 -42.15 -12.75
CA SER A 216 11.09 -40.90 -13.18
C SER A 216 11.57 -39.79 -12.22
N PRO A 217 12.19 -38.70 -12.70
CA PRO A 217 12.28 -37.51 -11.88
C PRO A 217 10.84 -37.02 -11.72
N VAL A 218 10.23 -37.25 -10.56
CA VAL A 218 8.97 -36.60 -10.21
C VAL A 218 9.30 -35.11 -10.16
N GLN A 219 9.12 -34.42 -11.29
CA GLN A 219 9.04 -32.97 -11.33
C GLN A 219 7.81 -32.62 -10.49
N SER A 220 7.99 -32.44 -9.19
CA SER A 220 6.94 -31.96 -8.31
C SER A 220 6.52 -30.61 -8.87
N ARG A 221 5.28 -30.55 -9.39
CA ARG A 221 4.73 -29.30 -9.93
C ARG A 221 4.87 -28.22 -8.86
N PRO A 222 5.31 -27.00 -9.23
CA PRO A 222 5.42 -25.92 -8.27
C PRO A 222 4.07 -25.71 -7.60
N SER A 223 4.06 -25.70 -6.27
CA SER A 223 2.84 -25.44 -5.51
C SER A 223 2.40 -24.00 -5.77
N VAL A 224 1.15 -23.82 -6.20
CA VAL A 224 0.59 -22.50 -6.49
C VAL A 224 -0.39 -22.12 -5.40
N GLY A 225 -0.10 -21.03 -4.69
CA GLY A 225 -1.00 -20.41 -3.73
C GLY A 225 -1.92 -19.40 -4.40
N VAL A 226 -3.15 -19.28 -3.90
CA VAL A 226 -4.09 -18.21 -4.29
C VAL A 226 -3.99 -17.08 -3.26
N LEU A 227 -3.46 -15.92 -3.67
CA LEU A 227 -3.32 -14.77 -2.78
C LEU A 227 -4.63 -13.96 -2.68
N SER A 228 -5.36 -13.84 -3.80
CA SER A 228 -6.71 -13.27 -3.80
C SER A 228 -7.57 -13.87 -4.90
N GLN A 229 -8.86 -14.03 -4.62
CA GLN A 229 -9.85 -14.53 -5.55
C GLN A 229 -10.06 -13.56 -6.73
N PRO A 230 -10.65 -14.01 -7.85
CA PRO A 230 -11.07 -13.13 -8.93
C PRO A 230 -12.01 -12.03 -8.41
N LEU A 231 -11.80 -10.80 -8.87
CA LEU A 231 -12.64 -9.67 -8.47
C LEU A 231 -13.89 -9.59 -9.36
N GLU A 232 -15.04 -9.36 -8.74
CA GLU A 232 -16.32 -9.19 -9.42
C GLU A 232 -16.60 -7.70 -9.69
N PRO A 233 -17.05 -7.31 -10.89
CA PRO A 233 -17.44 -5.93 -11.18
C PRO A 233 -18.48 -5.39 -10.18
N GLN A 234 -18.23 -4.20 -9.63
CA GLN A 234 -19.15 -3.51 -8.73
C GLN A 234 -19.55 -2.15 -9.32
N ILE A 235 -20.85 -1.87 -9.36
CA ILE A 235 -21.42 -0.62 -9.87
C ILE A 235 -21.62 0.41 -8.74
N ALA A 236 -21.79 -0.07 -7.51
CA ALA A 236 -22.00 0.75 -6.31
C ALA A 236 -21.36 0.08 -5.08
N VAL A 237 -21.02 0.87 -4.06
CA VAL A 237 -20.43 0.37 -2.82
C VAL A 237 -21.52 -0.16 -1.88
N LYS A 238 -21.70 -1.48 -1.87
CA LYS A 238 -22.62 -2.16 -0.93
C LYS A 238 -21.91 -2.44 0.39
N SER A 239 -22.65 -2.46 1.50
CA SER A 239 -22.10 -2.75 2.84
C SER A 239 -21.27 -4.05 2.90
N THR A 240 -21.75 -5.12 2.26
CA THR A 240 -21.09 -6.44 2.23
C THR A 240 -19.79 -6.47 1.42
N LYS A 241 -19.66 -5.61 0.40
CA LYS A 241 -18.48 -5.54 -0.48
C LYS A 241 -17.56 -4.36 -0.13
N ARG A 242 -17.99 -3.45 0.75
CA ARG A 242 -17.26 -2.24 1.16
C ARG A 242 -15.82 -2.53 1.58
N ALA A 243 -15.63 -3.47 2.49
CA ALA A 243 -14.30 -3.80 3.00
C ALA A 243 -13.39 -4.39 1.91
N CYS A 244 -13.94 -5.18 0.99
CA CYS A 244 -13.21 -5.69 -0.17
C CYS A 244 -12.80 -4.56 -1.12
N ILE A 245 -13.71 -3.62 -1.43
CA ILE A 245 -13.43 -2.47 -2.30
C ILE A 245 -12.32 -1.60 -1.70
N VAL A 246 -12.44 -1.23 -0.42
CA VAL A 246 -11.42 -0.43 0.28
C VAL A 246 -10.12 -1.21 0.42
N GLY A 247 -10.18 -2.50 0.74
CA GLY A 247 -9.00 -3.37 0.84
C GLY A 247 -8.23 -3.46 -0.48
N VAL A 248 -8.92 -3.62 -1.61
CA VAL A 248 -8.32 -3.61 -2.94
C VAL A 248 -7.71 -2.25 -3.27
N ALA A 249 -8.37 -1.15 -2.92
CA ALA A 249 -7.81 0.18 -3.08
C ALA A 249 -6.50 0.33 -2.29
N LEU A 250 -6.46 -0.12 -1.02
CA LEU A 250 -5.24 -0.15 -0.21
C LEU A 250 -4.16 -1.08 -0.78
N ASP A 251 -4.52 -2.20 -1.41
CA ASP A 251 -3.55 -3.02 -2.16
C ASP A 251 -2.97 -2.24 -3.36
N CYS A 252 -3.76 -1.42 -4.07
CA CYS A 252 -3.25 -0.53 -5.12
C CYS A 252 -2.24 0.50 -4.57
N TYR A 253 -2.51 1.06 -3.39
CA TYR A 253 -1.55 1.90 -2.67
C TYR A 253 -0.28 1.12 -2.30
N TYR A 254 -0.43 -0.09 -1.76
CA TYR A 254 0.69 -0.94 -1.36
C TYR A 254 1.62 -1.27 -2.54
N LYS A 255 1.09 -1.51 -3.75
CA LYS A 255 1.89 -1.73 -4.96
C LYS A 255 2.82 -0.57 -5.30
N GLN A 256 2.49 0.65 -4.87
CA GLN A 256 3.25 1.87 -5.13
C GLN A 256 3.89 2.45 -3.86
N ILE A 257 3.89 1.73 -2.74
CA ILE A 257 4.26 2.24 -1.41
C ILE A 257 5.70 2.76 -1.32
N SER A 258 6.61 2.25 -2.13
CA SER A 258 8.00 2.73 -2.20
C SER A 258 8.10 4.15 -2.74
N GLN A 259 7.16 4.57 -3.58
CA GLN A 259 7.08 5.90 -4.17
C GLN A 259 6.23 6.86 -3.32
N MET A 260 5.57 6.36 -2.27
CA MET A 260 4.69 7.17 -1.43
C MET A 260 5.49 8.02 -0.44
N PRO A 261 5.13 9.31 -0.30
CA PRO A 261 5.79 10.21 0.64
C PRO A 261 5.53 9.79 2.09
N SER A 262 6.39 10.27 3.00
CA SER A 262 6.33 9.93 4.43
C SER A 262 5.01 10.36 5.07
N TRP A 263 4.47 11.52 4.70
CA TRP A 263 3.19 12.03 5.23
C TRP A 263 2.04 11.06 4.97
N SER A 264 1.97 10.44 3.80
CA SER A 264 0.92 9.48 3.42
C SER A 264 1.00 8.20 4.25
N LYS A 265 2.22 7.69 4.44
CA LYS A 265 2.49 6.50 5.26
C LYS A 265 2.14 6.74 6.73
N LEU A 266 2.49 7.93 7.22
CA LEU A 266 2.23 8.33 8.60
C LEU A 266 0.74 8.54 8.85
N GLU A 267 0.01 9.15 7.91
CA GLU A 267 -1.45 9.26 7.95
C GLU A 267 -2.13 7.89 7.99
N PHE A 268 -1.64 6.94 7.19
CA PHE A 268 -2.10 5.56 7.21
C PHE A 268 -1.91 4.92 8.59
N CYS A 269 -0.71 5.03 9.18
CA CYS A 269 -0.42 4.44 10.49
C CYS A 269 -1.33 5.01 11.58
N ARG A 270 -1.53 6.34 11.60
CA ARG A 270 -2.46 6.99 12.54
C ARG A 270 -3.89 6.49 12.36
N SER A 271 -4.36 6.44 11.11
CA SER A 271 -5.70 5.97 10.78
C SER A 271 -5.95 4.53 11.24
N VAL A 272 -4.99 3.64 11.02
CA VAL A 272 -5.12 2.23 11.45
C VAL A 272 -5.10 2.10 12.98
N ALA A 273 -4.29 2.90 13.68
CA ALA A 273 -4.34 2.94 15.14
C ALA A 273 -5.73 3.36 15.64
N VAL A 274 -6.33 4.37 15.01
CA VAL A 274 -7.71 4.82 15.31
C VAL A 274 -8.73 3.75 14.99
N TRP A 275 -8.61 3.05 13.85
CA TRP A 275 -9.52 1.96 13.47
C TRP A 275 -9.51 0.82 14.47
N ALA A 276 -8.36 0.54 15.11
CA ALA A 276 -8.25 -0.48 16.15
C ALA A 276 -9.14 -0.18 17.37
N GLY A 277 -9.52 1.08 17.60
CA GLY A 277 -10.34 1.52 18.72
C GLY A 277 -9.51 1.99 19.92
N GLN A 278 -10.14 2.03 21.09
CA GLN A 278 -9.51 2.57 22.31
C GLN A 278 -8.29 1.78 22.77
N ASP A 279 -7.33 2.48 23.36
CA ASP A 279 -6.10 1.90 23.87
C ASP A 279 -6.36 0.92 25.03
N CYS A 280 -6.04 -0.35 24.80
CA CYS A 280 -6.03 -1.41 25.80
C CYS A 280 -4.71 -1.41 26.59
N SER A 281 -4.76 -1.77 27.88
CA SER A 281 -3.58 -1.99 28.71
C SER A 281 -2.63 -3.06 28.14
N CYS A 282 -3.18 -4.06 27.45
CA CYS A 282 -2.46 -5.12 26.74
C CYS A 282 -1.46 -4.62 25.70
N ARG A 283 -1.61 -3.38 25.21
CA ARG A 283 -0.63 -2.72 24.34
C ARG A 283 0.76 -2.59 25.00
N ARG A 284 0.79 -2.43 26.33
CA ARG A 284 1.99 -2.20 27.15
C ARG A 284 2.63 -3.48 27.68
N GLU A 285 2.01 -4.64 27.48
CA GLU A 285 2.63 -5.94 27.79
C GLU A 285 3.96 -6.09 27.05
N PHE A 286 4.06 -5.50 25.86
CA PHE A 286 5.29 -5.46 25.06
C PHE A 286 6.25 -4.32 25.39
N ASP A 287 6.01 -3.56 26.46
CA ASP A 287 6.96 -2.55 26.93
C ASP A 287 7.72 -3.03 28.17
N LYS A 288 7.29 -4.15 28.75
CA LYS A 288 8.13 -4.88 29.69
C LYS A 288 9.31 -5.45 28.92
N ASP A 289 10.49 -4.90 29.21
CA ASP A 289 11.75 -5.55 28.92
C ASP A 289 11.78 -6.82 29.76
N ASP A 290 11.15 -7.89 29.27
CA ASP A 290 11.49 -9.22 29.75
C ASP A 290 12.95 -9.41 29.36
N GLU A 291 13.83 -9.24 30.35
CA GLU A 291 15.10 -9.93 30.37
C GLU A 291 14.82 -11.35 29.90
N PHE A 292 15.46 -11.70 28.79
CA PHE A 292 15.21 -12.91 28.04
C PHE A 292 15.69 -14.12 28.85
N GLU A 293 14.99 -14.50 29.92
CA GLU A 293 15.09 -15.84 30.50
C GLU A 293 14.37 -16.81 29.56
N ASN A 294 15.15 -17.21 28.55
CA ASN A 294 15.23 -18.56 28.01
C ASN A 294 13.97 -19.44 28.18
N CYS A 295 12.89 -19.14 27.44
CA CYS A 295 11.79 -20.09 27.23
C CYS A 295 12.16 -21.18 26.20
N THR A 296 13.40 -21.66 26.23
CA THR A 296 13.81 -22.92 25.58
C THR A 296 14.38 -23.86 26.65
N SER A 297 13.49 -24.39 27.48
CA SER A 297 13.73 -25.64 28.20
C SER A 297 12.42 -26.42 28.31
N PHE A 298 12.07 -27.12 27.24
CA PHE A 298 11.41 -28.41 27.42
C PHE A 298 12.49 -29.39 27.90
N SER A 299 12.83 -29.32 29.18
CA SER A 299 13.54 -30.40 29.85
C SER A 299 12.50 -31.25 30.54
N GLU A 300 12.24 -32.38 29.89
CA GLU A 300 11.61 -33.55 30.46
C GLU A 300 12.47 -33.98 31.65
N ASN A 301 12.06 -33.63 32.87
CA ASN A 301 12.56 -34.29 34.06
C ASN A 301 11.44 -34.38 35.08
N GLY A 302 10.85 -35.56 35.15
CA GLY A 302 9.96 -35.94 36.24
C GLY A 302 10.71 -35.90 37.56
N ASN A 303 10.21 -35.09 38.48
CA ASN A 303 10.08 -35.48 39.88
C ASN A 303 9.04 -34.57 40.51
N GLY A 304 8.06 -35.21 41.15
CA GLY A 304 6.94 -34.54 41.77
C GLY A 304 7.39 -33.57 42.85
N ASN A 305 6.77 -32.39 42.86
CA ASN A 305 6.14 -31.79 44.02
C ASN A 305 5.19 -30.68 43.57
N GLU A 306 4.06 -30.62 44.27
CA GLU A 306 2.94 -29.66 44.27
C GLU A 306 2.82 -28.66 43.12
N ILE A 307 1.71 -28.78 42.40
CA ILE A 307 1.17 -27.75 41.52
C ILE A 307 0.74 -26.59 42.44
N GLU A 308 1.59 -25.58 42.59
CA GLU A 308 1.19 -24.30 43.20
C GLU A 308 0.22 -23.58 42.25
N ILE A 309 -1.06 -23.63 42.62
CA ILE A 309 -2.21 -23.01 41.93
C ILE A 309 -2.23 -21.46 42.15
N GLU A 310 -1.17 -20.88 42.70
CA GLU A 310 -1.14 -19.48 43.12
C GLU A 310 -0.84 -18.50 41.97
N GLY A 311 -0.13 -18.95 40.93
CA GLY A 311 0.23 -18.09 39.78
C GLY A 311 -0.91 -17.77 38.80
N ILE A 312 -1.97 -18.57 38.77
CA ILE A 312 -3.11 -18.36 37.84
C ILE A 312 -4.09 -17.31 38.39
N VAL A 313 -4.15 -17.14 39.71
CA VAL A 313 -5.07 -16.20 40.37
C VAL A 313 -4.58 -14.75 40.21
N GLU A 314 -3.27 -14.51 40.24
CA GLU A 314 -2.69 -13.18 40.02
C GLU A 314 -2.86 -12.66 38.57
N GLU A 315 -2.92 -13.56 37.59
CA GLU A 315 -3.14 -13.18 36.19
C GLU A 315 -4.62 -12.82 35.91
N MET A 316 -5.56 -13.43 36.65
CA MET A 316 -6.99 -13.14 36.51
C MET A 316 -7.42 -11.86 37.25
N GLY A 317 -6.65 -11.39 38.24
CA GLY A 317 -6.87 -10.13 38.96
C GLY A 317 -6.51 -8.86 38.16
N LYS A 318 -5.81 -9.00 37.03
CA LYS A 318 -5.34 -7.85 36.23
C LYS A 318 -6.32 -7.37 35.16
N VAL A 319 -7.51 -7.97 35.11
CA VAL A 319 -8.63 -7.54 34.26
C VAL A 319 -9.53 -6.56 35.01
N GLU A 320 -8.94 -5.58 35.70
CA GLU A 320 -9.71 -4.45 36.22
C GLU A 320 -9.87 -3.42 35.09
N ILE A 321 -11.12 -3.17 34.68
CA ILE A 321 -11.45 -2.12 33.73
C ILE A 321 -11.26 -0.78 34.45
N VAL A 322 -10.02 -0.31 34.46
CA VAL A 322 -9.69 1.06 34.87
C VAL A 322 -10.29 1.99 33.82
N ARG A 323 -11.44 2.59 34.15
CA ARG A 323 -11.99 3.75 33.43
C ARG A 323 -11.05 4.93 33.68
N ASN A 324 -9.97 5.00 32.91
CA ASN A 324 -9.08 6.14 32.95
C ASN A 324 -9.79 7.31 32.25
N GLY A 325 -10.18 8.30 33.06
CA GLY A 325 -10.76 9.54 32.61
C GLY A 325 -9.75 10.42 31.86
N GLU A 326 -10.29 11.10 30.85
CA GLU A 326 -9.84 12.42 30.39
C GLU A 326 -8.45 12.49 29.78
N ASN A 327 -8.32 11.99 28.54
CA ASN A 327 -7.49 12.65 27.55
C ASN A 327 -8.35 12.93 26.31
N LEU A 328 -8.51 14.22 26.01
CA LEU A 328 -9.37 14.75 24.95
C LEU A 328 -8.68 14.61 23.58
N GLU A 329 -8.25 13.40 23.24
CA GLU A 329 -7.89 13.04 21.87
C GLU A 329 -9.08 12.32 21.27
N SER A 330 -9.53 12.80 20.10
CA SER A 330 -10.75 12.37 19.40
C SER A 330 -11.00 10.88 19.55
N LYS A 331 -12.05 10.52 20.30
CA LYS A 331 -12.47 9.15 20.58
C LYS A 331 -12.48 8.34 19.27
N GLY A 332 -11.44 7.55 19.04
CA GLY A 332 -11.27 6.84 17.78
C GLY A 332 -12.50 5.96 17.52
N THR A 333 -13.11 6.12 16.34
CA THR A 333 -14.29 5.31 15.99
C THR A 333 -13.82 3.91 15.62
N ARG A 334 -14.07 2.93 16.49
CA ARG A 334 -13.81 1.52 16.21
C ARG A 334 -14.68 1.09 15.02
N ILE A 335 -14.04 0.74 13.90
CA ILE A 335 -14.72 0.26 12.69
C ILE A 335 -14.57 -1.26 12.54
N PRO A 336 -15.47 -2.00 11.88
CA PRO A 336 -15.24 -3.41 11.55
C PRO A 336 -14.04 -3.57 10.61
N LEU A 337 -13.12 -4.49 10.95
CA LEU A 337 -11.92 -4.81 10.16
C LEU A 337 -11.94 -6.28 9.73
N PRO A 338 -12.75 -6.65 8.73
CA PRO A 338 -12.72 -7.99 8.17
C PRO A 338 -11.38 -8.24 7.44
N TRP A 339 -11.07 -9.50 7.18
CA TRP A 339 -9.75 -9.92 6.69
C TRP A 339 -9.34 -9.26 5.38
N GLU A 340 -10.29 -8.99 4.48
CA GLU A 340 -10.06 -8.32 3.18
C GLU A 340 -9.50 -6.90 3.34
N LEU A 341 -9.84 -6.23 4.44
CA LEU A 341 -9.35 -4.89 4.77
C LEU A 341 -8.10 -4.97 5.66
N LEU A 342 -8.06 -5.93 6.58
CA LEU A 342 -6.96 -6.08 7.53
C LEU A 342 -5.67 -6.58 6.87
N GLN A 343 -5.78 -7.49 5.91
CA GLN A 343 -4.63 -8.05 5.20
C GLN A 343 -3.78 -6.99 4.48
N PRO A 344 -4.33 -6.11 3.62
CA PRO A 344 -3.54 -5.03 3.02
C PRO A 344 -3.02 -4.04 4.07
N ALA A 345 -3.78 -3.78 5.14
CA ALA A 345 -3.33 -2.89 6.21
C ALA A 345 -2.09 -3.41 6.93
N LEU A 346 -2.03 -4.71 7.23
CA LEU A 346 -0.86 -5.35 7.82
C LEU A 346 0.37 -5.31 6.90
N LYS A 347 0.19 -5.47 5.58
CA LYS A 347 1.30 -5.33 4.60
C LYS A 347 1.85 -3.91 4.58
N ILE A 348 0.97 -2.91 4.56
CA ILE A 348 1.35 -1.50 4.57
C ILE A 348 2.08 -1.15 5.88
N LEU A 349 1.55 -1.58 7.04
CA LEU A 349 2.22 -1.39 8.34
C LEU A 349 3.58 -2.08 8.38
N GLY A 350 3.68 -3.32 7.88
CA GLY A 350 4.95 -4.04 7.79
C GLY A 350 6.01 -3.26 6.98
N HIS A 351 5.62 -2.65 5.86
CA HIS A 351 6.50 -1.75 5.12
C HIS A 351 6.85 -0.50 5.92
N CYS A 352 5.86 0.17 6.53
CA CYS A 352 6.09 1.39 7.30
C CYS A 352 7.08 1.16 8.46
N LEU A 353 6.98 -0.01 9.11
CA LEU A 353 7.79 -0.42 10.24
C LEU A 353 9.23 -0.83 9.85
N LEU A 354 9.38 -1.62 8.78
CA LEU A 354 10.63 -2.32 8.48
C LEU A 354 11.41 -1.77 7.29
N ALA A 355 10.81 -0.92 6.44
CA ALA A 355 11.54 -0.43 5.26
C ALA A 355 12.68 0.53 5.69
N PRO A 356 13.88 0.37 5.11
CA PRO A 356 15.07 1.08 5.56
C PRO A 356 14.98 2.59 5.33
N LEU A 357 14.30 3.01 4.26
CA LEU A 357 14.19 4.42 3.83
C LEU A 357 13.09 5.22 4.55
N ASN A 358 12.36 4.61 5.48
CA ASN A 358 11.31 5.33 6.21
C ASN A 358 11.92 6.15 7.36
N SER A 359 11.35 7.34 7.60
CA SER A 359 11.69 8.17 8.75
C SER A 359 11.34 7.47 10.07
N GLN A 360 12.01 7.88 11.13
CA GLN A 360 11.76 7.33 12.47
C GLN A 360 10.31 7.53 12.91
N ASP A 361 9.72 8.69 12.59
CA ASP A 361 8.31 8.99 12.90
C ASP A 361 7.33 7.99 12.27
N VAL A 362 7.58 7.57 11.01
CA VAL A 362 6.75 6.56 10.33
C VAL A 362 6.89 5.21 11.01
N LYS A 363 8.11 4.83 11.41
CA LYS A 363 8.37 3.58 12.12
C LYS A 363 7.70 3.57 13.49
N ASP A 364 7.77 4.67 14.24
CA ASP A 364 7.13 4.80 15.55
C ASP A 364 5.61 4.79 15.44
N ALA A 365 5.03 5.54 14.49
CA ALA A 365 3.59 5.51 14.22
C ALA A 365 3.12 4.10 13.80
N ALA A 366 3.87 3.40 12.96
CA ALA A 366 3.57 2.02 12.57
C ALA A 366 3.65 1.07 13.77
N ALA A 367 4.68 1.22 14.61
CA ALA A 367 4.88 0.42 15.81
C ALA A 367 3.73 0.59 16.80
N MET A 368 3.20 1.81 16.94
CA MET A 368 1.99 2.10 17.70
C MET A 368 0.77 1.42 17.08
N ALA A 369 0.53 1.60 15.77
CA ALA A 369 -0.62 1.05 15.08
C ALA A 369 -0.67 -0.49 15.13
N VAL A 370 0.48 -1.17 14.96
CA VAL A 370 0.57 -2.63 15.06
C VAL A 370 0.20 -3.11 16.46
N ARG A 371 0.66 -2.42 17.53
CA ARG A 371 0.30 -2.80 18.90
C ARG A 371 -1.18 -2.56 19.19
N SER A 372 -1.77 -1.47 18.69
CA SER A 372 -3.22 -1.24 18.79
C SER A 372 -4.02 -2.33 18.05
N LEU A 373 -3.59 -2.73 16.85
CA LEU A 373 -4.20 -3.85 16.13
C LEU A 373 -4.03 -5.19 16.84
N TYR A 374 -2.88 -5.46 17.47
CA TYR A 374 -2.68 -6.66 18.27
C TYR A 374 -3.68 -6.73 19.43
N ALA A 375 -3.78 -5.65 20.21
CA ALA A 375 -4.73 -5.54 21.31
C ALA A 375 -6.16 -5.84 20.84
N ARG A 376 -6.57 -5.20 19.74
CA ARG A 376 -7.87 -5.47 19.13
C ARG A 376 -8.00 -6.92 18.66
N ALA A 377 -7.01 -7.48 17.97
CA ALA A 377 -7.08 -8.83 17.42
C ALA A 377 -7.24 -9.89 18.53
N THR A 378 -6.61 -9.66 19.69
CA THR A 378 -6.78 -10.47 20.89
C THR A 378 -8.20 -10.36 21.46
N HIS A 379 -8.77 -9.15 21.54
CA HIS A 379 -10.16 -8.96 21.95
C HIS A 379 -11.18 -9.57 20.98
N ASP A 380 -10.93 -9.44 19.67
CA ASP A 380 -11.79 -9.96 18.60
C ASP A 380 -11.54 -11.46 18.34
N LEU A 381 -10.57 -12.08 19.02
CA LEU A 381 -10.15 -13.48 18.86
C LEU A 381 -9.88 -13.87 17.40
N VAL A 382 -9.17 -13.01 16.66
CA VAL A 382 -8.83 -13.23 15.23
C VAL A 382 -7.41 -13.82 15.12
N PRO A 383 -7.24 -15.16 15.00
CA PRO A 383 -5.93 -15.80 15.15
C PRO A 383 -4.92 -15.37 14.07
N GLN A 384 -5.36 -15.17 12.83
CA GLN A 384 -4.48 -14.72 11.74
C GLN A 384 -3.91 -13.33 12.02
N ALA A 385 -4.73 -12.44 12.60
CA ALA A 385 -4.33 -11.09 12.94
C ALA A 385 -3.40 -11.07 14.16
N ILE A 386 -3.69 -11.88 15.18
CA ILE A 386 -2.84 -12.04 16.38
C ILE A 386 -1.44 -12.50 15.96
N LEU A 387 -1.35 -13.55 15.13
CA LEU A 387 -0.06 -14.06 14.65
C LEU A 387 0.71 -13.00 13.86
N ALA A 388 0.06 -12.36 12.88
CA ALA A 388 0.72 -11.37 12.03
C ALA A 388 1.22 -10.15 12.82
N THR A 389 0.39 -9.59 13.70
CA THR A 389 0.75 -8.43 14.52
C THR A 389 1.81 -8.75 15.56
N ARG A 390 1.74 -9.91 16.23
CA ARG A 390 2.78 -10.37 17.16
C ARG A 390 4.13 -10.57 16.46
N SER A 391 4.15 -11.16 15.27
CA SER A 391 5.37 -11.30 14.47
C SER A 391 5.98 -9.94 14.11
N LEU A 392 5.15 -8.96 13.71
CA LEU A 392 5.62 -7.60 13.41
C LEU A 392 6.19 -6.90 14.66
N ILE A 393 5.55 -7.03 15.82
CA ILE A 393 6.05 -6.47 17.09
C ILE A 393 7.41 -7.08 17.45
N GLN A 394 7.58 -8.39 17.28
CA GLN A 394 8.84 -9.05 17.58
C GLN A 394 9.96 -8.63 16.61
N LEU A 395 9.65 -8.43 15.33
CA LEU A 395 10.59 -7.91 14.35
C LEU A 395 11.00 -6.46 14.70
N ASP A 396 10.05 -5.59 15.03
CA ASP A 396 10.32 -4.22 15.50
C ASP A 396 11.28 -4.20 16.69
N ARG A 397 10.96 -4.97 17.74
CA ARG A 397 11.81 -5.12 18.94
C ARG A 397 13.24 -5.55 18.57
N ARG A 398 13.40 -6.58 17.74
CA ARG A 398 14.72 -7.06 17.30
C ARG A 398 15.48 -6.03 16.48
N THR A 399 14.82 -5.35 15.55
CA THR A 399 15.47 -4.30 14.73
C THR A 399 15.93 -3.11 15.57
N ARG A 400 15.12 -2.66 16.55
CA ARG A 400 15.51 -1.61 17.49
C ARG A 400 16.64 -2.05 18.43
N ALA A 401 16.61 -3.28 18.92
CA ALA A 401 17.68 -3.83 19.73
C ALA A 401 19.00 -3.89 18.95
N ALA A 402 18.98 -4.36 17.69
CA ALA A 402 20.14 -4.36 16.81
C ALA A 402 20.69 -2.95 16.59
N ALA A 403 19.83 -1.99 16.24
CA ALA A 403 20.24 -0.58 16.07
C ALA A 403 20.83 0.03 17.35
N LYS A 404 20.29 -0.32 18.53
CA LYS A 404 20.81 0.13 19.83
C LYS A 404 22.16 -0.50 20.17
N LEU A 405 22.41 -1.75 19.75
CA LEU A 405 23.71 -2.40 19.89
C LEU A 405 24.76 -1.80 18.94
N GLU A 406 24.39 -1.53 17.69
CA GLU A 406 25.24 -0.84 16.71
C GLU A 406 25.64 0.55 17.20
N ALA A 407 24.67 1.36 17.66
CA ALA A 407 24.94 2.68 18.22
C ALA A 407 25.87 2.64 19.46
N LYS A 408 25.74 1.62 20.32
CA LYS A 408 26.65 1.42 21.46
C LYS A 408 28.06 1.02 21.03
N ALA A 409 28.19 0.21 19.96
CA ALA A 409 29.48 -0.17 19.40
C ALA A 409 30.20 1.05 18.79
N ASP A 410 29.48 1.89 18.05
CA ASP A 410 30.00 3.13 17.46
C ASP A 410 30.41 4.15 18.53
N ALA A 411 29.61 4.31 19.59
CA ALA A 411 29.95 5.17 20.72
C ALA A 411 31.22 4.70 21.45
N LYS A 412 31.42 3.38 21.59
CA LYS A 412 32.62 2.79 22.19
C LYS A 412 33.86 2.95 21.29
N ALA A 413 33.69 2.89 19.96
CA ALA A 413 34.75 3.15 19.00
C ALA A 413 35.19 4.63 19.03
N ASN A 414 34.25 5.58 19.04
CA ASN A 414 34.55 7.02 19.14
C ASN A 414 35.10 7.44 20.51
N ALA A 415 34.73 6.74 21.59
CA ALA A 415 35.34 6.96 22.91
C ALA A 415 36.81 6.47 22.98
N SER A 416 37.21 5.56 22.08
CA SER A 416 38.60 5.07 22.00
C SER A 416 39.54 5.98 21.18
N SER A 417 39.00 6.92 20.39
CA SER A 417 39.79 7.95 19.72
C SER A 417 40.03 9.14 20.65
N ASN A 418 40.95 8.96 21.59
CA ASN A 418 41.36 10.04 22.49
C ASN A 418 42.16 11.12 21.74
N SER A 419 41.80 12.36 22.02
CA SER A 419 42.17 13.62 21.38
C SER A 419 43.58 14.14 21.72
N ASN A 420 44.63 13.34 21.52
CA ASN A 420 46.01 13.78 21.78
C ASN A 420 46.94 13.50 20.59
N THR A 421 46.79 14.24 19.49
CA THR A 421 47.90 14.55 18.56
C THR A 421 47.58 15.86 17.81
N PRO A 422 48.51 16.85 17.76
CA PRO A 422 48.28 18.07 17.01
C PRO A 422 48.42 17.76 15.51
N SER A 423 47.30 17.69 14.79
CA SER A 423 47.30 17.46 13.34
C SER A 423 47.71 18.73 12.60
N LYS A 424 48.93 18.72 12.05
CA LYS A 424 49.39 19.65 11.00
C LYS A 424 48.42 19.61 9.82
N ALA A 425 47.99 20.78 9.34
CA ALA A 425 47.13 20.92 8.16
C ALA A 425 47.76 20.21 6.94
N LYS A 426 47.07 19.19 6.42
CA LYS A 426 47.42 18.52 5.16
C LYS A 426 46.51 19.07 4.07
N LYS A 427 47.15 19.65 3.03
CA LYS A 427 46.50 20.23 1.84
C LYS A 427 45.53 19.26 1.16
N PRO A 428 44.46 19.75 0.51
CA PRO A 428 43.58 18.90 -0.29
C PRO A 428 44.30 18.46 -1.58
N GLU A 429 44.42 17.14 -1.77
CA GLU A 429 44.83 16.55 -3.04
C GLU A 429 43.66 16.60 -4.02
N ILE A 430 43.86 17.36 -5.10
CA ILE A 430 43.01 17.37 -6.29
C ILE A 430 43.33 16.10 -7.07
N LEU A 431 42.42 15.12 -7.06
CA LEU A 431 42.49 13.99 -7.98
C LEU A 431 41.85 14.37 -9.31
N LEU A 432 42.71 14.76 -10.24
CA LEU A 432 42.46 14.83 -11.67
C LEU A 432 42.06 13.45 -12.20
N VAL A 433 40.84 13.33 -12.72
CA VAL A 433 40.45 12.21 -13.60
C VAL A 433 40.93 12.56 -15.00
N SER A 434 41.95 11.85 -15.48
CA SER A 434 42.41 11.93 -16.86
C SER A 434 41.71 10.88 -17.73
N LYS A 435 40.97 11.43 -18.70
CA LYS A 435 40.59 10.98 -20.04
C LYS A 435 39.75 9.72 -20.24
#